data_AF-A0A315Z6J2-F1
#
_entry.id   AF-A0A315Z6J2-F1
#
_cell.length_a   1.000
_cell.length_b   1.000
_cell.length_c   1.000
_cell.angle_alpha   90.00
_cell.angle_beta   90.00
_cell.angle_gamma   90.00
#
_symmetry.space_group_name_H-M   'P 1'
#
loop_
_entity.id
_entity.type
_entity.pdbx_description
1 polymer ?
#
loop_
_entity_poly.entity_id
_entity_poly.type
_entity_poly.pdbx_seq_one_letter_code
_entity_poly.pdbx_strand_id
1 'polypeptide(L)'
;MDTNNIYEGSNTKAFFNLAWISFGISFVGTMIGIYILEVSLPAKGFFLMSYLFSVSSCFTVAKVVRDKQEAERIIRKVEKAKTEKMINDYVSSEAN
;
A
#
# COMPACT_ATOMS: atom_id res chain seq x y z
N MET A 1 -6.99 -26.24 25.52
CA MET A 1 -7.70 -25.66 24.35
C MET A 1 -6.97 -24.38 24.01
N ASP A 2 -5.96 -24.47 23.15
CA ASP A 2 -5.16 -23.33 22.70
C ASP A 2 -5.58 -22.96 21.28
N THR A 3 -6.45 -21.95 21.17
CA THR A 3 -6.98 -21.44 19.89
C THR A 3 -6.68 -19.95 19.74
N ASN A 4 -5.42 -19.55 19.83
CA ASN A 4 -5.04 -18.12 19.78
C ASN A 4 -3.84 -17.82 18.87
N ASN A 5 -3.74 -18.50 17.72
CA ASN A 5 -2.79 -18.13 16.66
C ASN A 5 -3.49 -17.97 15.30
N ILE A 6 -4.31 -16.92 15.17
CA ILE A 6 -4.97 -16.55 13.89
C ILE A 6 -4.77 -15.05 13.58
N TYR A 7 -3.72 -14.43 14.13
CA TYR A 7 -3.31 -13.08 13.75
C TYR A 7 -1.82 -13.02 13.40
N GLU A 8 -1.31 -14.05 12.71
CA GLU A 8 -0.11 -13.88 11.89
C GLU A 8 -0.51 -13.16 10.60
N GLY A 9 -0.93 -11.90 10.74
CA GLY A 9 -1.14 -10.96 9.65
C GLY A 9 0.19 -10.50 9.04
N SER A 10 1.24 -11.34 9.09
CA SER A 10 2.39 -11.18 8.22
C SER A 10 1.95 -11.61 6.82
N ASN A 11 1.23 -10.74 6.12
CA ASN A 11 1.34 -10.73 4.67
C ASN A 11 2.73 -10.17 4.32
N THR A 12 3.70 -11.04 4.61
CA THR A 12 4.83 -11.45 3.79
C THR A 12 5.57 -10.30 3.13
N LYS A 13 6.65 -9.87 3.78
CA LYS A 13 7.74 -9.10 3.14
C LYS A 13 8.12 -9.68 1.76
N ALA A 14 7.95 -10.98 1.55
CA ALA A 14 8.15 -11.61 0.23
C ALA A 14 7.11 -11.17 -0.84
N PHE A 15 5.83 -10.92 -0.52
CA PHE A 15 4.87 -10.37 -1.48
C PHE A 15 5.19 -8.92 -1.85
N PHE A 16 5.67 -8.12 -0.89
CA PHE A 16 6.17 -6.77 -1.16
C PHE A 16 7.39 -6.79 -2.09
N ASN A 17 8.35 -7.67 -1.82
CA ASN A 17 9.54 -7.83 -2.66
C ASN A 17 9.17 -8.34 -4.06
N LEU A 18 8.24 -9.30 -4.16
CA LEU A 18 7.74 -9.82 -5.43
C LEU A 18 7.08 -8.72 -6.26
N ALA A 19 6.26 -7.87 -5.64
CA ALA A 19 5.63 -6.73 -6.31
C ALA A 19 6.69 -5.78 -6.89
N TRP A 20 7.73 -5.44 -6.12
CA TRP A 20 8.84 -4.61 -6.59
C TRP A 20 9.64 -5.23 -7.73
N ILE A 21 9.90 -6.54 -7.66
CA ILE A 21 10.60 -7.27 -8.73
C ILE A 21 9.76 -7.26 -10.01
N SER A 22 8.46 -7.59 -9.91
CA SER A 22 7.55 -7.60 -11.07
C SER A 22 7.42 -6.21 -11.71
N PHE A 23 7.38 -5.16 -10.89
CA PHE A 23 7.38 -3.77 -11.35
C PHE A 23 8.68 -3.43 -12.09
N GLY A 24 9.85 -3.80 -11.53
CA GLY A 24 11.13 -3.58 -12.19
C GLY A 24 11.23 -4.28 -13.55
N ILE A 25 10.79 -5.54 -13.63
CA ILE A 25 10.77 -6.31 -14.88
C ILE A 25 9.83 -5.67 -15.91
N SER A 26 8.62 -5.26 -15.50
CA SER A 26 7.66 -4.60 -16.38
C SER A 26 8.16 -3.24 -16.87
N PHE A 27 8.81 -2.47 -16.00
CA PHE A 27 9.41 -1.17 -16.33
C PHE A 27 10.54 -1.30 -17.35
N VAL A 28 11.47 -2.22 -17.11
CA VAL A 28 12.58 -2.51 -18.02
C VAL A 28 12.05 -3.08 -19.34
N GLY A 29 11.10 -4.00 -19.30
CA GLY A 29 10.45 -4.56 -20.49
C GLY A 29 9.79 -3.48 -21.36
N THR A 30 9.11 -2.53 -20.73
CA THR A 30 8.51 -1.38 -21.45
C THR A 30 9.58 -0.47 -22.05
N MET A 31 10.66 -0.17 -21.32
CA MET A 31 11.78 0.63 -21.85
C MET A 31 12.45 -0.04 -23.06
N ILE A 32 12.70 -1.35 -23.00
CA ILE A 32 13.25 -2.11 -24.12
C ILE A 32 12.26 -2.13 -25.30
N GLY A 33 10.97 -2.31 -25.04
CA GLY A 33 9.92 -2.27 -26.05
C GLY A 33 9.87 -0.93 -26.79
N ILE A 34 9.98 0.19 -26.07
CA ILE A 34 10.09 1.52 -26.68
C ILE A 34 11.39 1.62 -27.49
N TYR A 35 12.51 1.07 -27.01
CA TYR A 35 13.79 1.14 -27.73
C TYR A 35 13.76 0.41 -29.08
N ILE A 36 13.18 -0.79 -29.12
CA ILE A 36 13.04 -1.61 -30.35
C ILE A 36 12.05 -0.97 -31.34
N LEU A 37 11.10 -0.15 -30.86
CA LEU A 37 10.13 0.50 -31.73
C LEU A 37 10.81 1.51 -32.67
N GLU A 38 10.75 1.23 -33.98
CA GLU A 38 11.21 2.10 -35.07
C GLU A 38 10.18 3.19 -35.38
N VAL A 39 9.98 4.09 -34.41
CA VAL A 39 9.17 5.30 -34.55
C VAL A 39 10.06 6.54 -34.63
N SER A 40 9.52 7.60 -35.22
CA SER A 40 10.19 8.90 -35.29
C SER A 40 10.60 9.39 -33.89
N LEU A 41 11.76 10.06 -33.81
CA LEU A 41 12.31 10.63 -32.57
C LEU A 41 11.28 11.38 -31.70
N PRO A 42 10.39 12.24 -32.27
CA PRO A 42 9.39 12.96 -31.49
C PRO A 42 8.32 12.04 -30.90
N ALA A 43 7.85 11.05 -31.67
CA ALA A 43 6.84 10.10 -31.21
C ALA A 43 7.40 9.21 -30.09
N LYS A 44 8.66 8.78 -30.21
CA LYS A 44 9.36 8.01 -29.18
C LYS A 44 9.43 8.76 -27.84
N GLY A 45 9.71 10.06 -27.89
CA GLY A 45 9.69 10.94 -26.72
C GLY A 45 8.30 11.07 -26.08
N PHE A 46 7.24 11.18 -26.88
CA PHE A 46 5.87 11.24 -26.37
C PHE A 46 5.47 9.97 -25.61
N PHE A 47 5.77 8.78 -26.15
CA PHE A 47 5.49 7.52 -25.47
C PHE A 47 6.29 7.38 -24.16
N LEU A 48 7.56 7.77 -24.18
CA LEU A 48 8.40 7.75 -22.98
C LEU A 48 7.84 8.66 -21.89
N MET A 49 7.49 9.90 -22.22
CA MET A 49 6.94 10.86 -21.26
C MET A 49 5.57 10.45 -20.74
N SER A 50 4.69 9.96 -21.62
CA SER A 50 3.37 9.43 -21.23
C SER A 50 3.51 8.28 -20.24
N TYR A 51 4.42 7.33 -20.51
CA TYR A 51 4.69 6.22 -19.61
C TYR A 51 5.23 6.68 -18.25
N LEU A 52 6.22 7.57 -18.23
CA LEU A 52 6.80 8.10 -16.99
C LEU A 52 5.76 8.84 -16.14
N PHE A 53 4.90 9.65 -16.77
CA PHE A 53 3.84 10.37 -16.09
C PHE A 53 2.79 9.42 -15.51
N SER A 54 2.39 8.41 -16.29
CA SER A 54 1.45 7.37 -15.86
C SER A 54 1.97 6.60 -14.64
N VAL A 55 3.23 6.16 -14.67
CA VAL A 55 3.88 5.46 -13.55
C VAL A 55 3.94 6.37 -12.31
N SER A 56 4.31 7.63 -12.47
CA SER A 56 4.39 8.61 -11.37
C SER A 56 3.02 8.87 -10.71
N SER A 57 1.96 8.97 -11.53
CA SER A 57 0.58 9.10 -11.06
C SER A 57 0.15 7.86 -10.26
N CYS A 58 0.40 6.66 -10.79
CA CYS A 58 0.09 5.40 -10.10
C CYS A 58 0.77 5.31 -8.73
N PHE A 59 2.07 5.67 -8.65
CA PHE A 59 2.78 5.71 -7.37
C PHE A 59 2.24 6.73 -6.39
N THR A 60 1.76 7.88 -6.88
CA THR A 60 1.15 8.91 -6.01
C THR A 60 -0.14 8.38 -5.41
N VAL A 61 -1.01 7.78 -6.21
CA VAL A 61 -2.24 7.13 -5.74
C VAL A 61 -1.92 6.00 -4.77
N ALA A 62 -0.92 5.17 -5.06
CA ALA A 62 -0.49 4.10 -4.16
C ALA A 62 -0.02 4.62 -2.79
N LYS A 63 0.73 5.74 -2.76
CA LYS A 63 1.11 6.40 -1.49
C LYS A 63 -0.13 6.89 -0.75
N VAL A 64 -1.01 7.63 -1.41
CA VAL A 64 -2.24 8.16 -0.80
C VAL A 64 -3.10 7.03 -0.21
N VAL A 65 -3.25 5.91 -0.92
CA VAL A 65 -4.01 4.75 -0.43
C VAL A 65 -3.34 4.14 0.81
N ARG A 66 -2.02 3.96 0.80
CA ARG A 66 -1.28 3.44 1.96
C ARG A 66 -1.39 4.38 3.17
N ASP A 67 -1.23 5.67 2.94
CA ASP A 67 -1.28 6.68 4.00
C ASP A 67 -2.71 6.74 4.61
N LYS A 68 -3.76 6.56 3.80
CA LYS A 68 -5.15 6.40 4.29
C LYS A 68 -5.34 5.13 5.13
N GLN A 69 -4.79 4.00 4.70
CA GLN A 69 -4.85 2.74 5.46
C GLN A 69 -4.14 2.86 6.82
N GLU A 70 -3.01 3.56 6.87
CA GLU A 70 -2.28 3.83 8.11
C GLU A 70 -3.07 4.77 9.03
N ALA A 71 -3.66 5.84 8.49
CA ALA A 71 -4.49 6.76 9.26
C ALA A 71 -5.72 6.07 9.88
N GLU A 72 -6.45 5.25 9.12
CA GLU A 72 -7.58 4.48 9.64
C GLU A 72 -7.17 3.52 10.77
N ARG A 73 -6.01 2.86 10.63
CA ARG A 73 -5.50 1.96 11.66
C ARG A 73 -5.22 2.68 12.97
N ILE A 74 -4.67 3.90 12.91
CA ILE A 74 -4.40 4.72 14.09
C ILE A 74 -5.71 5.15 14.75
N ILE A 75 -6.68 5.65 13.97
CA ILE A 75 -7.99 6.08 14.46
C ILE A 75 -8.69 4.94 15.21
N ARG A 76 -8.75 3.73 14.61
CA ARG A 76 -9.39 2.56 15.23
C ARG A 76 -8.73 2.15 16.56
N LYS A 77 -7.41 2.29 16.70
CA LYS A 77 -6.71 2.02 17.97
C LYS A 77 -7.10 3.02 19.07
N VAL A 78 -7.24 4.29 18.71
CA VAL A 78 -7.66 5.35 19.64
C VAL A 78 -9.11 5.16 20.06
N GLU A 79 -10.01 4.86 19.11
CA GLU A 79 -11.40 4.56 19.40
C GLU A 79 -11.53 3.34 20.32
N LYS A 80 -10.83 2.24 20.02
CA LYS A 80 -10.83 1.03 20.86
C LYS A 80 -10.36 1.35 22.29
N ALA A 81 -9.27 2.10 22.45
CA ALA A 81 -8.76 2.48 23.77
C ALA A 81 -9.73 3.39 24.55
N LYS A 82 -10.42 4.32 23.87
CA LYS A 82 -11.46 5.16 24.49
C LYS A 82 -12.67 4.33 24.92
N THR A 83 -13.13 3.42 24.06
CA THR A 83 -14.23 2.51 24.36
C THR A 83 -13.89 1.60 25.54
N GLU A 84 -12.68 1.02 25.56
CA GLU A 84 -12.21 0.18 26.67
C GLU A 84 -12.15 0.97 27.99
N LYS A 85 -11.67 2.22 27.96
CA LYS A 85 -11.64 3.08 29.14
C LYS A 85 -13.04 3.41 29.66
N MET A 86 -13.97 3.78 28.78
CA MET A 86 -15.37 4.04 29.15
C MET A 86 -15.99 2.80 29.81
N ILE A 87 -15.89 1.63 29.19
CA ILE A 87 -16.41 0.37 29.74
C ILE A 87 -15.82 0.10 31.13
N ASN A 88 -14.51 0.28 31.30
CA ASN A 88 -13.84 0.07 32.58
C ASN A 88 -14.35 1.04 33.66
N ASP A 89 -14.45 2.33 33.35
CA ASP A 89 -14.93 3.35 34.28
C ASP A 89 -16.37 3.05 34.76
N TYR A 90 -17.27 2.58 33.86
CA TYR A 90 -18.62 2.15 34.24
C TYR A 90 -18.60 0.92 35.16
N VAL A 91 -17.83 -0.12 34.83
CA VAL A 91 -17.72 -1.34 35.66
C VAL A 91 -17.18 -1.03 37.05
N SER A 92 -16.18 -0.16 37.17
CA SER A 92 -15.64 0.25 38.48
C SER A 92 -16.61 1.08 39.31
N SER A 93 -17.57 1.76 38.67
CA SER A 93 -18.62 2.51 39.39
C SER A 93 -19.74 1.63 39.93
N GLU A 94 -19.98 0.46 39.33
CA GLU A 94 -21.00 -0.49 39.77
C GLU A 94 -20.47 -1.42 40.88
N ALA A 95 -19.15 -1.57 40.99
CA ALA A 95 -18.48 -2.43 41.97
C ALA A 95 -18.20 -1.75 43.33
N ASN A 96 -18.59 -0.48 43.51
CA ASN A 96 -18.43 0.31 44.74
C ASN A 96 -19.77 0.87 45.19
#